data_AF-A0A2T2W197-F1
#
_entry.id   AF-A0A2T2W197-F1
#
_cell.length_a   1.000
_cell.length_b   1.000
_cell.length_c   1.000
_cell.angle_alpha   90.00
_cell.angle_beta   90.00
_cell.angle_gamma   90.00
#
_symmetry.space_group_name_H-M   'P 1'
#
loop_
_entity.id
_entity.type
_entity.pdbx_description
1 polymer ?
#
loop_
_entity_poly.entity_id
_entity_poly.type
_entity_poly.pdbx_seq_one_letter_code
_entity_poly.pdbx_strand_id
1 'polypeptide(L)'
;MTEAIQPAGDPQIGNLETPINSSGFSKAFIGNLPAYRKGLSPQRRGLEIGMAHGYFLYGPFALLGPLRDSDIPGLAGLLSAAGLIVILTACLSLYSGAGVN
;
A
#
# COMPACT_ATOMS: atom_id res chain seq x y z
N MET A 1 -29.67 23.31 -2.12
CA MET A 1 -29.20 21.99 -1.64
C MET A 1 -27.80 21.80 -2.21
N THR A 2 -26.78 21.62 -1.38
CA THR A 2 -25.44 21.25 -1.85
C THR A 2 -25.48 19.80 -2.28
N GLU A 3 -25.20 19.55 -3.56
CA GLU A 3 -25.21 18.21 -4.13
C GLU A 3 -24.00 17.43 -3.61
N ALA A 4 -24.24 16.22 -3.07
CA ALA A 4 -23.18 15.43 -2.45
C ALA A 4 -22.23 14.77 -3.47
N ILE A 5 -22.66 14.68 -4.74
CA ILE A 5 -21.92 14.08 -5.83
C ILE A 5 -21.88 15.11 -6.95
N GLN A 6 -20.69 15.42 -7.45
CA GLN A 6 -20.50 16.38 -8.53
C GLN A 6 -19.42 15.90 -9.49
N PRO A 7 -19.41 16.31 -10.76
CA PRO A 7 -18.32 16.00 -11.67
C PRO A 7 -16.98 16.55 -11.12
N ALA A 8 -15.89 15.80 -11.31
CA ALA A 8 -14.55 16.22 -10.90
C ALA A 8 -13.95 17.26 -11.84
N GLY A 9 -14.44 18.49 -11.73
CA GLY A 9 -14.10 19.59 -12.62
C GLY A 9 -14.87 19.45 -13.92
N ASP A 10 -14.22 18.91 -14.95
CA ASP A 10 -14.82 18.72 -16.27
C ASP A 10 -15.77 17.50 -16.27
N PRO A 11 -17.08 17.66 -16.55
CA PRO A 11 -18.05 16.57 -16.60
C PRO A 11 -17.80 15.52 -17.68
N GLN A 12 -16.90 15.78 -18.65
CA GLN A 12 -16.50 14.81 -19.66
C GLN A 12 -15.42 13.84 -19.16
N ILE A 13 -14.78 14.13 -18.03
CA ILE A 13 -13.85 13.23 -17.37
C ILE A 13 -14.66 12.19 -16.58
N GLY A 14 -14.35 10.91 -16.78
CA GLY A 14 -15.01 9.78 -16.11
C GLY A 14 -14.70 9.65 -14.60
N ASN A 15 -14.75 10.76 -13.86
CA ASN A 15 -14.53 10.82 -12.42
C ASN A 15 -15.56 11.74 -11.75
N LEU A 16 -16.14 11.25 -10.65
CA LEU A 16 -17.10 11.99 -9.82
C LEU A 16 -16.44 12.33 -8.49
N GLU A 17 -16.54 13.58 -8.06
CA GLU A 17 -16.25 13.95 -6.68
C GLU A 17 -17.38 13.49 -5.78
N THR A 18 -17.02 12.59 -4.89
CA THR A 18 -17.90 12.03 -3.87
C THR A 18 -17.29 12.29 -2.49
N PRO A 19 -18.06 12.14 -1.40
CA PRO A 19 -17.50 12.25 -0.05
C PRO A 19 -16.40 11.21 0.25
N ILE A 20 -16.30 10.14 -0.54
CA ILE A 20 -15.28 9.10 -0.38
C ILE A 20 -13.93 9.54 -0.94
N ASN A 21 -13.88 10.06 -2.17
CA ASN A 21 -12.62 10.43 -2.84
C ASN A 21 -12.25 11.91 -2.67
N SER A 22 -13.24 12.80 -2.48
CA SER A 22 -13.06 14.25 -2.56
C SER A 22 -13.38 14.99 -1.27
N SER A 23 -13.68 14.30 -0.16
CA SER A 23 -13.76 14.95 1.15
C SER A 23 -12.41 15.50 1.60
N GLY A 24 -12.45 16.55 2.43
CA GLY A 24 -11.24 17.16 3.00
C GLY A 24 -10.40 16.16 3.79
N PHE A 25 -11.04 15.24 4.53
CA PHE A 25 -10.35 14.18 5.24
C PHE A 25 -9.65 13.20 4.30
N SER A 26 -10.35 12.64 3.30
CA SER A 26 -9.75 11.68 2.37
C SER A 26 -8.58 12.30 1.60
N LYS A 27 -8.74 13.52 1.09
CA LYS A 27 -7.69 14.25 0.37
C LYS A 27 -6.48 14.52 1.29
N ALA A 28 -6.71 14.92 2.54
CA ALA A 28 -5.63 15.14 3.51
C ALA A 28 -4.93 13.83 3.91
N PHE A 29 -5.67 12.76 4.15
CA PHE A 29 -5.12 11.47 4.53
C PHE A 29 -4.26 10.87 3.41
N ILE A 30 -4.84 10.71 2.21
CA ILE A 30 -4.15 10.14 1.04
C ILE A 30 -2.98 11.01 0.61
N GLY A 31 -3.12 12.35 0.63
CA GLY A 31 -2.04 13.28 0.28
C GLY A 31 -0.83 13.23 1.21
N ASN A 32 -1.01 12.76 2.45
CA ASN A 32 0.06 12.58 3.42
C ASN A 32 0.68 11.17 3.41
N LEU A 33 0.13 10.21 2.66
CA LEU A 33 0.72 8.87 2.53
C LEU A 33 2.02 8.92 1.70
N PRO A 34 3.01 8.05 1.99
CA PRO A 34 4.32 8.07 1.33
C PRO A 34 4.25 7.93 -0.19
N ALA A 35 3.22 7.29 -0.74
CA ALA A 35 3.01 7.17 -2.19
C ALA A 35 2.78 8.54 -2.87
N TYR A 36 2.05 9.45 -2.22
CA TYR A 36 1.63 10.74 -2.79
C TYR A 36 2.26 11.96 -2.11
N ARG A 37 2.88 11.79 -0.94
CA ARG A 37 3.49 12.88 -0.16
C ARG A 37 4.57 13.59 -0.97
N LYS A 38 4.38 14.89 -1.21
CA LYS A 38 5.32 15.73 -1.95
C LYS A 38 6.61 15.95 -1.12
N GLY A 39 7.75 16.08 -1.80
CA GLY A 39 9.03 16.40 -1.16
C GLY A 39 9.78 15.23 -0.50
N LEU A 40 9.26 14.00 -0.56
CA LEU A 40 10.01 12.80 -0.13
C LEU A 40 10.81 12.19 -1.27
N SER A 41 12.07 11.83 -1.00
CA SER A 41 12.88 11.04 -1.93
C SER A 41 12.29 9.63 -2.13
N PRO A 42 12.46 9.01 -3.32
CA PRO A 42 11.94 7.67 -3.59
C PRO A 42 12.39 6.63 -2.56
N GLN A 43 13.62 6.73 -2.05
CA GLN A 43 14.16 5.81 -1.04
C GLN A 43 13.42 5.92 0.29
N ARG A 44 13.09 7.14 0.75
CA ARG A 44 12.32 7.34 1.99
C ARG A 44 10.88 6.85 1.85
N ARG A 45 10.28 7.06 0.67
CA ARG A 45 8.95 6.51 0.37
C ARG A 45 8.96 4.98 0.44
N GLY A 46 9.94 4.35 -0.20
CA GLY A 46 10.13 2.90 -0.16
C GLY A 46 10.33 2.37 1.26
N LEU A 47 11.07 3.10 2.11
CA LEU A 47 11.28 2.73 3.50
C LEU A 47 9.96 2.76 4.31
N GLU A 48 9.19 3.85 4.25
CA GLU A 48 7.89 3.94 4.96
C GLU A 48 6.93 2.84 4.48
N ILE A 49 6.87 2.58 3.17
CA ILE A 49 6.03 1.53 2.59
C ILE A 49 6.49 0.14 3.06
N GLY A 50 7.79 -0.14 3.00
CA GLY A 50 8.37 -1.41 3.40
C GLY A 50 8.19 -1.71 4.88
N MET A 51 8.36 -0.70 5.75
CA MET A 51 8.12 -0.84 7.19
C MET A 51 6.66 -1.18 7.49
N ALA A 52 5.71 -0.49 6.85
CA ALA A 52 4.28 -0.73 7.07
C ALA A 52 3.87 -2.15 6.61
N HIS A 53 4.24 -2.54 5.38
CA HIS A 53 3.85 -3.83 4.82
C HIS A 53 4.61 -4.99 5.47
N GLY A 54 5.91 -4.82 5.74
CA GLY A 54 6.71 -5.86 6.39
C GLY A 54 6.22 -6.19 7.80
N TYR A 55 5.79 -5.17 8.55
CA TYR A 55 5.18 -5.38 9.87
C TYR A 55 3.83 -6.10 9.78
N PHE A 56 2.96 -5.67 8.86
CA PHE A 56 1.64 -6.28 8.67
C PHE A 56 1.71 -7.75 8.23
N LEU A 57 2.58 -8.07 7.26
CA LEU A 57 2.62 -9.39 6.63
C LEU A 57 3.04 -10.52 7.57
N TYR A 58 3.79 -10.22 8.63
CA TYR A 58 4.17 -11.21 9.63
C TYR A 58 2.96 -11.85 10.32
N GLY A 59 1.94 -11.05 10.67
CA GLY A 59 0.80 -11.47 11.48
C GLY A 59 0.04 -12.67 10.89
N PRO A 60 -0.45 -12.60 9.64
CA PRO A 60 -1.14 -13.72 9.01
C PRO A 60 -0.30 -15.00 8.93
N PHE A 61 1.00 -14.91 8.63
CA PHE A 61 1.85 -16.09 8.55
C PHE A 61 2.15 -16.72 9.92
N ALA A 62 2.33 -15.90 10.95
CA ALA A 62 2.60 -16.40 12.30
C ALA A 62 1.36 -17.04 12.95
N LEU A 63 0.17 -16.46 12.76
CA LEU A 63 -1.05 -16.89 13.46
C LEU A 63 -1.93 -17.84 12.64
N LEU A 64 -1.97 -17.67 11.32
CA LEU A 64 -2.85 -18.41 10.42
C LEU A 64 -2.07 -19.28 9.42
N GLY A 65 -0.74 -19.35 9.54
CA GLY A 65 0.12 -20.16 8.70
C GLY A 65 -0.03 -21.67 8.93
N PRO A 66 0.52 -22.50 8.03
CA PRO A 66 0.42 -23.95 8.11
C PRO A 66 1.12 -24.55 9.34
N LEU A 67 2.10 -23.84 9.91
CA LEU A 67 2.85 -24.24 11.10
C LEU A 67 2.40 -23.52 12.38
N ARG A 68 1.18 -22.93 12.38
CA ARG A 68 0.64 -22.17 13.52
C ARG A 68 0.54 -22.97 14.83
N ASP A 69 0.33 -24.28 14.73
CA ASP A 69 0.18 -25.19 15.87
C ASP A 69 1.50 -25.96 16.20
N SER A 70 2.63 -25.55 15.61
CA SER A 70 3.95 -26.12 15.89
C SER A 70 4.64 -25.46 17.09
N ASP A 71 5.80 -25.97 17.50
CA ASP A 71 6.62 -25.34 18.55
C ASP A 71 7.33 -24.05 18.09
N ILE A 72 7.33 -23.77 16.77
CA ILE A 72 8.07 -22.66 16.15
C ILE A 72 7.22 -21.77 15.21
N PRO A 73 6.00 -21.37 15.58
CA PRO A 73 5.08 -20.68 14.67
C PRO A 73 5.61 -19.29 14.27
N GLY A 74 6.28 -18.60 15.20
CA GLY A 74 6.88 -17.29 14.93
C GLY A 74 8.04 -17.33 13.95
N LEU A 75 8.92 -18.34 14.05
CA LEU A 75 10.04 -18.49 13.11
C LEU A 75 9.53 -18.85 11.71
N ALA A 76 8.57 -19.77 11.62
CA ALA A 76 7.91 -20.10 10.36
C ALA A 76 7.26 -18.86 9.73
N GLY A 77 6.53 -18.08 10.53
CA GLY A 77 5.89 -16.84 10.09
C GLY A 77 6.88 -15.80 9.58
N LEU A 78 8.01 -15.61 10.28
CA LEU A 78 9.08 -14.69 9.90
C LEU A 78 9.70 -15.08 8.55
N LEU A 79 10.04 -16.36 8.38
CA LEU A 79 10.65 -16.85 7.14
C LEU A 79 9.69 -16.75 5.95
N SER A 80 8.40 -17.07 6.15
CA SER A 80 7.37 -16.88 5.11
C SER A 80 7.18 -15.41 4.74
N ALA A 81 7.11 -14.51 5.73
CA ALA A 81 6.98 -13.07 5.47
C ALA A 81 8.21 -12.51 4.73
N ALA A 82 9.42 -12.88 5.17
CA ALA A 82 10.67 -12.47 4.51
C ALA A 82 10.75 -12.99 3.07
N GLY A 83 10.38 -14.26 2.83
CA GLY A 83 10.30 -14.83 1.49
C GLY A 83 9.32 -14.08 0.59
N LEU A 84 8.14 -13.72 1.11
CA LEU A 84 7.18 -12.92 0.36
C LEU A 84 7.71 -11.51 0.04
N ILE A 85 8.39 -10.85 0.98
CA ILE A 85 9.01 -9.54 0.74
C ILE A 85 10.05 -9.62 -0.39
N VAL A 86 10.86 -10.68 -0.45
CA VAL A 86 11.81 -10.90 -1.55
C VAL A 86 11.08 -11.04 -2.89
N ILE A 87 9.99 -11.80 -2.94
CA ILE A 87 9.17 -11.96 -4.16
C ILE A 87 8.58 -10.61 -4.59
N LEU A 88 7.96 -9.86 -3.67
CA LEU A 88 7.39 -8.53 -3.96
C LEU A 88 8.46 -7.54 -4.45
N THR A 89 9.67 -7.62 -3.88
CA THR A 89 10.81 -6.81 -4.33
C THR A 89 11.18 -7.14 -5.77
N ALA A 90 11.25 -8.43 -6.13
CA ALA A 90 11.51 -8.86 -7.50
C ALA A 90 10.39 -8.38 -8.46
N CYS A 91 9.12 -8.47 -8.07
CA CYS A 91 8.01 -7.96 -8.87
C CYS A 91 8.14 -6.45 -9.13
N LEU A 92 8.54 -5.67 -8.12
CA LEU A 92 8.73 -4.23 -8.28
C LEU A 92 9.96 -3.90 -9.15
N SER A 93 11.04 -4.68 -9.05
CA SER A 93 12.19 -4.58 -9.94
C SER A 93 11.82 -4.87 -11.40
N LEU A 94 10.99 -5.89 -11.63
CA LEU A 94 10.46 -6.20 -12.97
C LEU A 94 9.56 -5.08 -13.51
N TYR A 95 8.69 -4.50 -12.68
CA TYR A 95 7.87 -3.35 -13.06
C TYR A 95 8.72 -2.16 -13.49
N SER A 96 9.79 -1.86 -12.74
CA SER A 96 10.74 -0.80 -13.12
C SER A 96 11.52 -1.15 -14.39
N GLY A 97 11.88 -2.42 -14.58
CA GLY A 97 12.63 -2.88 -15.75
C GLY A 97 11.79 -2.96 -17.03
N ALA A 98 10.46 -3.11 -16.92
CA ALA A 98 9.54 -3.14 -18.05
C ALA A 98 9.38 -1.80 -18.77
N GLY A 99 10.04 -0.73 -18.29
CA GLY A 99 10.16 0.52 -19.03
C GLY A 99 8.86 1.31 -19.13
N VAL A 100 8.08 1.37 -18.03
CA VAL A 100 6.99 2.33 -17.91
C VAL A 100 7.60 3.72 -17.75
N ASN A 101 7.94 4.34 -18.88
CA ASN A 101 8.39 5.73 -19.02
C ASN A 101 7.20 6.65 -19.24
#